data_AF-V4PNF2-F1
#
_entry.id   AF-V4PNF2-F1
#
_cell.length_a   1.000
_cell.length_b   1.000
_cell.length_c   1.000
_cell.angle_alpha   90.00
_cell.angle_beta   90.00
_cell.angle_gamma   90.00
#
_symmetry.space_group_name_H-M   'P 1'
#
loop_
_entity.id
_entity.type
_entity.pdbx_description
1 polymer ?
#
loop_
_entity_poly.entity_id
_entity_poly.type
_entity_poly.pdbx_seq_one_letter_code
_entity_poly.pdbx_strand_id
1 'polypeptide(L)' 'MAERAQLPVMSHLGPSKVNLGSGDRALAVGGAYVGKYQLILPKELVANVD' A
#
# COMPACT_ATOMS: atom_id res chain seq x y z
N MET A 1 5.26 1.97 3.85
CA MET A 1 6.49 2.70 4.27
C MET A 1 6.13 4.01 4.94
N ALA A 2 5.65 5.03 4.21
CA ALA A 2 5.29 6.33 4.81
C ALA A 2 4.20 6.25 5.89
N GLU A 3 3.13 5.48 5.67
CA GLU A 3 2.09 5.28 6.67
C GLU A 3 2.61 4.53 7.91
N ARG A 4 3.36 3.44 7.70
CA ARG A 4 3.99 2.67 8.78
C ARG A 4 4.97 3.50 9.60
N ALA A 5 5.69 4.41 8.96
CA ALA A 5 6.61 5.34 9.60
C ALA A 5 5.91 6.62 10.11
N GLN A 6 4.58 6.67 10.07
CA GLN A 6 3.76 7.79 10.54
C GLN A 6 4.24 9.15 10.02
N LEU A 7 4.68 9.20 8.76
CA LEU A 7 5.29 10.40 8.22
C LEU A 7 4.25 11.53 8.12
N PRO A 8 4.63 12.79 8.40
CA PRO A 8 3.71 13.94 8.36
C PRO A 8 3.00 14.10 7.00
N VAL A 9 3.66 13.66 5.93
CA VAL A 9 3.11 13.67 4.55
C VAL A 9 1.77 12.94 4.44
N MET A 10 1.49 11.96 5.30
CA MET A 10 0.22 11.23 5.30
C MET A 10 -0.98 12.15 5.56
N SER A 11 -0.80 13.23 6.33
CA SER A 11 -1.85 14.23 6.59
C SER A 11 -2.25 15.04 5.35
N HIS A 12 -1.38 15.06 4.33
CA HIS A 12 -1.62 15.75 3.07
C HIS A 12 -2.18 14.82 1.98
N LEU A 13 -2.19 13.50 2.22
CA LEU A 13 -2.71 12.51 1.29
C LEU A 13 -4.19 12.26 1.58
N GLY A 14 -5.04 12.42 0.57
CA GLY A 14 -6.44 12.00 0.62
C GLY A 14 -6.59 10.64 -0.06
N PRO A 15 -6.69 9.51 0.68
CA PRO A 15 -6.70 8.17 0.07
C PRO A 15 -7.87 7.99 -0.91
N SER A 16 -9.00 8.62 -0.62
CA SER A 16 -10.20 8.63 -1.47
C SER A 16 -10.01 9.34 -2.81
N LYS A 17 -8.98 10.18 -2.94
CA LYS A 17 -8.63 10.87 -4.19
C LYS A 17 -7.60 10.11 -5.01
N VAL A 18 -7.02 9.04 -4.47
CA VAL A 18 -6.01 8.23 -5.17
C VAL A 18 -6.73 7.21 -6.03
N ASN A 19 -6.82 7.49 -7.33
CA ASN A 19 -7.30 6.52 -8.31
C ASN A 19 -6.10 5.74 -8.88
N LEU A 20 -6.06 4.44 -8.61
CA LEU A 20 -5.02 3.56 -9.12
C LEU A 20 -5.44 2.86 -10.44
N GLY A 21 -6.68 3.05 -10.94
CA GLY A 21 -7.27 2.36 -12.10
C GLY A 21 -8.12 1.13 -11.72
N SER A 22 -8.10 0.05 -12.52
CA SER A 22 -8.65 -1.27 -12.18
C SER A 22 -7.64 -2.40 -12.43
N GLY A 23 -7.88 -3.59 -11.84
CA GLY A 23 -7.04 -4.80 -12.02
C GLY A 23 -6.01 -5.07 -10.92
N ASP A 24 -5.31 -6.19 -11.05
CA ASP A 24 -4.28 -6.63 -10.11
C ASP A 24 -3.01 -5.80 -10.28
N ARG A 25 -2.64 -5.06 -9.24
CA ARG A 25 -1.45 -4.20 -9.25
C ARG A 25 -0.35 -4.84 -8.44
N ALA A 26 0.67 -5.34 -9.12
CA ALA A 26 1.84 -5.89 -8.48
C ALA A 26 3.02 -4.92 -8.52
N LEU A 27 3.51 -4.54 -7.34
CA LEU A 27 4.82 -3.92 -7.20
C LEU A 27 5.95 -4.95 -7.15
N ALA A 28 5.63 -6.22 -6.89
CA ALA A 28 6.56 -7.34 -6.97
C ALA A 28 5.84 -8.64 -7.34
N VAL A 29 6.52 -9.47 -8.13
CA VAL A 29 6.08 -10.84 -8.45
C VAL A 29 6.18 -11.69 -7.19
N GLY A 30 5.12 -12.45 -6.88
CA GLY A 30 5.08 -13.30 -5.68
C GLY A 30 4.93 -12.54 -4.35
N GLY A 31 4.50 -11.28 -4.39
CA GLY A 31 4.19 -10.49 -3.21
C GLY A 31 2.91 -10.93 -2.48
N ALA A 32 2.57 -10.23 -1.40
CA ALA A 32 1.34 -10.41 -0.64
C ALA A 32 0.32 -9.31 -0.97
N TYR A 33 -0.94 -9.71 -1.15
CA TYR A 33 -2.03 -8.78 -1.42
C TYR A 33 -2.44 -7.99 -0.17
N VAL A 34 -2.52 -6.67 -0.29
CA VAL A 34 -2.95 -5.74 0.77
C VAL A 34 -4.24 -5.05 0.35
N GLY A 35 -5.36 -5.54 0.89
CA GLY A 35 -6.71 -5.11 0.49
C GLY A 35 -6.97 -3.62 0.66
N LYS A 36 -6.40 -2.98 1.69
CA LYS A 36 -6.52 -1.53 1.94
C LYS A 36 -6.11 -0.68 0.74
N TYR A 37 -5.11 -1.13 -0.02
CA TYR A 37 -4.61 -0.41 -1.19
C TYR A 37 -4.95 -1.10 -2.51
N GLN A 38 -5.51 -2.32 -2.47
CA GLN A 38 -5.69 -3.18 -3.65
C GLN A 38 -4.38 -3.38 -4.43
N LEU A 39 -3.29 -3.62 -3.69
CA LEU A 39 -1.93 -3.80 -4.22
C LEU A 39 -1.34 -5.12 -3.76
N ILE A 40 -0.56 -5.77 -4.62
CA ILE A 40 0.37 -6.85 -4.27
C ILE A 40 1.72 -6.20 -3.97
N LEU A 41 2.14 -6.29 -2.72
CA LEU A 41 3.39 -5.70 -2.19
C LEU A 41 4.43 -6.79 -1.89
N PRO A 42 5.74 -6.48 -1.95
CA PRO A 42 6.78 -7.35 -1.39
C PRO A 42 6.43 -7.81 0.04
N LYS A 43 6.64 -9.10 0.35
CA LYS A 43 6.20 -9.71 1.63
C LYS A 43 6.85 -9.03 2.84
N GLU A 44 8.08 -8.57 2.67
CA GLU A 44 8.86 -7.85 3.69
C GLU A 44 8.18 -6.54 4.12
N LEU A 45 7.37 -5.96 3.24
CA LEU A 45 6.62 -4.73 3.52
C LEU A 45 5.27 -4.98 4.19
N VAL A 46 4.77 -6.22 4.16
CA VAL A 46 3.47 -6.63 4.73
C VAL A 46 3.61 -7.15 6.17
N ALA A 47 4.76 -7.73 6.53
CA ALA A 47 4.98 -8.45 7.79
C ALA A 47 5.11 -7.61 9.08
N ASN A 48 4.40 -6.48 9.23
CA ASN A 48 4.29 -5.77 10.52
C ASN A 48 2.92 -5.08 10.65
N VAL A 49 1.84 -5.83 10.40
CA VAL A 49 0.49 -5.39 10.72
C VAL A 49 0.04 -6.24 11.91
N ASP A 50 0.39 -5.78 13.11
CA ASP A 50 -0.32 -6.10 14.35
C ASP A 50 -1.34 -4.99 14.62
#